data_AF-A0AAX0KZE2-F1
#
_entry.id   AF-A0AAX0KZE2-F1
#
_cell.length_a   1.000
_cell.length_b   1.000
_cell.length_c   1.000
_cell.angle_alpha   90.00
_cell.angle_beta   90.00
_cell.angle_gamma   90.00
#
_symmetry.space_group_name_H-M   'P 1'
#
loop_
_entity.id
_entity.type
_entity.pdbx_description
1 polymer ?
#
loop_
_entity_poly.entity_id
_entity_poly.type
_entity_poly.pdbx_seq_one_letter_code
_entity_poly.pdbx_strand_id
1 'polypeptide(L)'
;MEIFDVITRLIDLRSFSNLWYWIALAAIWSSASHWVMGVPWDMVGRARRKGNEAAADLVQIAGVNARRLNRIRGDAGVSMAVSIPFLLSFLIITGFVYGSETAQAFALLLVPLMLVFGLSLRLAMRLEDALTSGAGADFVIAALSRHRISIQTVGVISIIVTSLWGMFQNLRLSLLV
;
A
#
# COMPACT_ATOMS: atom_id res chain seq x y z
N MET A 1 11.24 33.13 5.67
CA MET A 1 9.97 33.04 6.41
C MET A 1 8.78 33.05 5.45
N GLU A 2 8.72 33.96 4.47
CA GLU A 2 7.67 34.03 3.42
C GLU A 2 7.37 32.71 2.69
N ILE A 3 8.36 32.00 2.15
CA ILE A 3 8.12 30.73 1.42
C ILE A 3 7.63 29.62 2.35
N PHE A 4 8.12 29.56 3.59
CA PHE A 4 7.64 28.58 4.56
C PHE A 4 6.20 28.90 4.98
N ASP A 5 5.85 30.17 5.19
CA ASP A 5 4.47 30.59 5.51
C ASP A 5 3.51 30.44 4.33
N VAL A 6 3.96 30.68 3.11
CA VAL A 6 3.18 30.43 1.89
C VAL A 6 2.99 28.92 1.69
N ILE A 7 4.03 28.12 1.91
CA ILE A 7 3.94 26.66 1.87
C ILE A 7 3.07 26.12 3.00
N THR A 8 3.11 26.65 4.23
CA THR A 8 2.25 26.20 5.33
C THR A 8 0.83 26.77 5.28
N ARG A 9 0.58 27.88 4.58
CA ARG A 9 -0.78 28.36 4.25
C ARG A 9 -1.38 27.61 3.05
N LEU A 10 -0.58 27.24 2.04
CA LEU A 10 -1.01 26.37 0.94
C LEU A 10 -1.13 24.91 1.38
N ILE A 11 -0.29 24.45 2.30
CA ILE A 11 -0.45 23.23 3.10
C ILE A 11 -1.26 23.62 4.34
N ASP A 12 -2.48 24.11 4.13
CA ASP A 12 -3.44 24.24 5.24
C ASP A 12 -3.50 22.87 5.93
N LEU A 13 -3.18 22.82 7.22
CA LEU A 13 -3.05 21.58 8.02
C LEU A 13 -4.36 20.78 8.11
N ARG A 14 -5.44 21.33 7.54
CA ARG A 14 -6.67 20.65 7.14
C ARG A 14 -6.40 19.64 6.02
N SER A 15 -5.76 18.55 6.40
CA SER A 15 -5.31 17.48 5.51
C SER A 15 -6.44 16.96 4.61
N PHE A 16 -7.69 16.90 5.10
CA PHE A 16 -8.83 16.41 4.30
C PHE A 16 -9.51 17.48 3.43
N SER A 17 -9.32 18.76 3.74
CA SER A 17 -9.79 19.88 2.91
C SER A 17 -8.81 20.22 1.78
N ASN A 18 -7.55 19.79 1.92
CA ASN A 18 -6.50 20.12 0.97
C ASN A 18 -6.33 19.03 -0.10
N LEU A 19 -6.14 19.46 -1.35
CA LEU A 19 -5.96 18.57 -2.50
C LEU A 19 -4.72 17.66 -2.38
N TRP A 20 -3.70 18.08 -1.62
CA TRP A 20 -2.46 17.30 -1.49
C TRP A 20 -2.73 15.87 -1.02
N TYR A 21 -3.63 15.69 -0.06
CA TYR A 21 -3.90 14.40 0.54
C TYR A 21 -4.55 13.45 -0.48
N TRP A 22 -5.49 13.99 -1.24
CA TRP A 22 -6.23 13.25 -2.27
C TRP A 22 -5.34 12.87 -3.46
N ILE A 23 -4.43 13.76 -3.86
CA ILE A 23 -3.41 13.46 -4.87
C ILE A 23 -2.50 12.34 -4.36
N ALA A 24 -2.01 12.44 -3.11
CA ALA A 24 -1.16 11.41 -2.52
C ALA A 24 -1.88 10.07 -2.43
N LEU A 25 -3.13 10.06 -1.96
CA LEU A 25 -3.98 8.87 -1.86
C LEU A 25 -4.17 8.21 -3.24
N ALA A 26 -4.53 8.99 -4.26
CA ALA A 26 -4.73 8.49 -5.62
C ALA A 26 -3.43 7.96 -6.23
N ALA A 27 -2.32 8.69 -6.10
CA ALA A 27 -1.02 8.28 -6.62
C ALA A 27 -0.52 6.98 -5.97
N ILE A 28 -0.67 6.86 -4.65
CA ILE A 28 -0.30 5.67 -3.87
C ILE A 28 -1.12 4.47 -4.30
N TRP A 29 -2.45 4.59 -4.34
CA TRP A 29 -3.32 3.46 -4.68
C TRP A 29 -3.22 3.05 -6.14
N SER A 30 -3.00 4.01 -7.05
CA SER A 30 -2.68 3.74 -8.45
C SER A 30 -1.37 2.93 -8.56
N SER A 31 -0.33 3.37 -7.87
CA SER A 31 0.97 2.68 -7.86
C SER A 31 0.88 1.29 -7.24
N ALA A 32 0.26 1.16 -6.07
CA ALA A 32 0.07 -0.12 -5.38
C ALA A 32 -0.72 -1.13 -6.22
N SER A 33 -1.70 -0.66 -7.00
CA SER A 33 -2.51 -1.51 -7.88
C SER A 33 -1.79 -1.94 -9.16
N HIS A 34 -0.81 -1.15 -9.63
CA HIS A 34 -0.03 -1.45 -10.83
C HIS A 34 1.15 -2.40 -10.54
N TRP A 35 1.84 -2.20 -9.42
CA TRP A 35 3.04 -2.94 -9.03
C TRP A 35 2.73 -4.03 -8.00
N VAL A 36 2.28 -5.19 -8.46
CA VAL A 36 1.85 -6.30 -7.60
C VAL A 36 3.10 -7.09 -7.15
N MET A 37 3.50 -6.92 -5.89
CA MET A 37 4.79 -7.44 -5.39
C MET A 37 5.99 -6.99 -6.25
N GLY A 38 5.96 -5.75 -6.76
CA GLY A 38 7.00 -5.23 -7.64
C GLY A 38 7.00 -5.81 -9.06
N VAL A 39 6.03 -6.67 -9.41
CA VAL A 39 5.83 -7.15 -10.77
C VAL A 39 4.79 -6.27 -11.48
N PRO A 40 5.11 -5.70 -12.65
CA PRO A 40 4.14 -4.98 -13.47
C PRO A 40 2.96 -5.87 -13.89
N TRP A 41 1.72 -5.40 -13.71
CA TRP A 41 0.53 -6.22 -14.02
C TRP A 41 0.40 -6.62 -15.49
N ASP A 42 0.95 -5.84 -16.40
CA ASP A 42 1.01 -6.15 -17.83
C ASP A 42 1.78 -7.44 -18.13
N MET A 43 2.81 -7.79 -17.33
CA MET A 43 3.55 -9.05 -17.46
C MET A 43 2.64 -10.26 -17.18
N VAL A 44 1.80 -10.16 -16.15
CA VAL A 44 0.82 -11.21 -15.80
C VAL A 44 -0.17 -11.40 -16.95
N GLY A 45 -0.69 -10.30 -17.50
CA GLY A 45 -1.60 -10.33 -18.64
C GLY A 45 -0.98 -10.83 -19.94
N ARG A 46 0.33 -10.60 -20.15
CA ARG A 46 1.08 -11.15 -21.30
C ARG A 46 1.33 -12.64 -21.14
N ALA A 47 1.83 -13.08 -19.98
CA ALA A 47 2.11 -14.48 -19.69
C ALA A 47 0.86 -15.36 -19.88
N ARG A 48 -0.31 -14.88 -19.44
CA ARG A 48 -1.59 -15.60 -19.60
C ARG A 48 -2.04 -15.74 -21.06
N ARG A 49 -1.69 -14.78 -21.93
CA ARG A 49 -2.16 -14.73 -23.33
C ARG A 49 -1.20 -15.37 -24.32
N LYS A 50 0.10 -15.09 -24.17
CA LYS A 50 1.13 -15.48 -25.14
C LYS A 50 1.85 -16.77 -24.77
N GLY A 51 1.84 -17.17 -23.49
CA GLY A 51 2.56 -18.34 -23.01
C GLY A 51 4.06 -18.28 -23.28
N ASN A 52 4.74 -19.42 -23.09
CA ASN A 52 6.15 -19.63 -23.44
C ASN A 52 7.12 -18.63 -22.75
N GLU A 53 7.93 -17.89 -23.52
CA GLU A 53 8.97 -16.97 -23.02
C GLU A 53 8.42 -15.90 -22.05
N ALA A 54 7.26 -15.31 -22.36
CA ALA A 54 6.63 -14.32 -21.48
C ALA A 54 6.22 -14.90 -20.11
N ALA A 55 5.96 -16.22 -20.05
CA ALA A 55 5.65 -16.91 -18.81
C ALA A 55 6.92 -17.22 -18.00
N ALA A 56 8.02 -17.56 -18.68
CA ALA A 56 9.33 -17.73 -18.06
C ALA A 56 9.84 -16.42 -17.45
N ASP A 57 9.74 -15.30 -18.18
CA ASP A 57 10.10 -13.97 -17.71
C ASP A 57 9.32 -13.57 -16.45
N LEU A 58 8.01 -13.86 -16.45
CA LEU A 58 7.14 -13.59 -15.30
C LEU A 58 7.59 -14.39 -14.07
N VAL A 59 7.88 -15.68 -14.25
CA VAL A 59 8.37 -16.54 -13.16
C VAL A 59 9.69 -16.02 -12.60
N GLN A 60 10.61 -15.62 -13.48
CA GLN A 60 11.93 -15.13 -13.08
C GLN A 60 11.82 -13.82 -12.28
N ILE A 61 11.08 -12.82 -12.78
CA ILE A 61 10.94 -11.54 -12.08
C ILE A 61 10.16 -11.68 -10.76
N ALA A 62 9.11 -12.52 -10.74
CA ALA A 62 8.37 -12.81 -9.52
C ALA A 62 9.26 -13.49 -8.48
N GLY A 63 10.09 -14.44 -8.90
CA GLY A 63 11.06 -15.10 -8.02
C GLY A 63 12.12 -14.15 -7.47
N VAL A 64 12.64 -13.23 -8.27
CA VAL A 64 13.60 -12.21 -7.80
C VAL A 64 12.94 -11.29 -6.75
N ASN A 65 11.72 -10.82 -7.02
CA ASN A 65 11.01 -9.96 -6.08
C ASN A 65 10.63 -10.68 -4.78
N ALA A 66 10.20 -11.94 -4.87
CA ALA A 66 9.91 -12.78 -3.70
C ALA A 66 11.14 -12.94 -2.80
N ARG A 67 12.30 -13.33 -3.38
CA ARG A 67 13.56 -13.47 -2.64
C ARG A 67 14.02 -12.15 -2.01
N ARG A 68 13.90 -11.03 -2.73
CA ARG A 68 14.25 -9.71 -2.20
C ARG A 68 13.37 -9.35 -1.00
N LEU A 69 12.08 -9.61 -1.09
CA LEU A 69 11.14 -9.30 -0.03
C LEU A 69 11.32 -10.22 1.20
N ASN A 70 11.58 -11.50 0.97
CA ASN A 70 11.91 -12.44 2.04
C ASN A 70 13.25 -12.13 2.71
N ARG A 71 14.24 -11.60 1.96
CA ARG A 71 15.49 -11.09 2.55
C ARG A 71 15.25 -9.89 3.46
N ILE A 72 14.46 -8.90 3.03
CA ILE A 72 14.08 -7.76 3.88
C ILE A 72 13.39 -8.26 5.16
N ARG A 73 12.51 -9.26 5.04
CA ARG A 73 11.88 -9.89 6.19
C ARG A 73 12.88 -10.63 7.09
N GLY A 74 13.87 -11.31 6.54
CA GLY A 74 14.91 -12.00 7.32
C GLY A 74 15.81 -11.01 8.08
N ASP A 75 16.30 -9.98 7.38
CA ASP A 75 17.28 -9.03 7.92
C ASP A 75 16.63 -8.01 8.87
N ALA A 76 15.44 -7.51 8.54
CA ALA A 76 14.74 -6.45 9.27
C ALA A 76 13.45 -6.92 9.93
N GLY A 77 13.19 -8.23 10.02
CA GLY A 77 11.92 -8.78 10.53
C GLY A 77 11.59 -8.30 11.94
N VAL A 78 12.57 -8.37 12.85
CA VAL A 78 12.39 -7.94 14.25
C VAL A 78 12.19 -6.44 14.36
N SER A 79 13.01 -5.64 13.66
CA SER A 79 12.90 -4.18 13.70
C SER A 79 11.58 -3.69 13.11
N MET A 80 11.12 -4.30 12.01
CA MET A 80 9.80 -4.03 11.42
C MET A 80 8.66 -4.44 12.36
N ALA A 81 8.76 -5.61 13.01
CA ALA A 81 7.73 -6.12 13.92
C ALA A 81 7.53 -5.23 15.16
N VAL A 82 8.56 -4.50 15.58
CA VAL A 82 8.46 -3.52 16.67
C VAL A 82 8.05 -2.14 16.14
N SER A 83 8.74 -1.65 15.10
CA SER A 83 8.61 -0.26 14.66
C SER A 83 7.29 0.02 13.95
N ILE A 84 6.79 -0.92 13.13
CA ILE A 84 5.54 -0.72 12.37
C ILE A 84 4.34 -0.60 13.31
N PRO A 85 4.07 -1.57 14.24
CA PRO A 85 2.96 -1.44 15.15
C PRO A 85 3.09 -0.22 16.05
N PHE A 86 4.30 0.08 16.55
CA PHE A 86 4.54 1.27 17.36
C PHE A 86 4.15 2.57 16.62
N LEU A 87 4.64 2.75 15.39
CA LEU A 87 4.33 3.93 14.58
C LEU A 87 2.83 4.01 14.26
N LEU A 88 2.19 2.90 13.87
CA LEU A 88 0.76 2.88 13.58
C LEU A 88 -0.07 3.19 14.83
N SER A 89 0.27 2.61 15.99
CA SER A 89 -0.39 2.92 17.26
C SER A 89 -0.23 4.38 17.65
N PHE A 90 0.98 4.94 17.52
CA PHE A 90 1.22 6.36 17.74
C PHE A 90 0.33 7.23 16.85
N LEU A 91 0.31 6.98 15.54
CA LEU A 91 -0.52 7.75 14.61
C LEU A 91 -2.02 7.61 14.89
N ILE A 92 -2.49 6.41 15.21
CA ILE A 92 -3.90 6.16 15.52
C ILE A 92 -4.30 6.88 16.82
N ILE A 93 -3.50 6.77 17.88
CA ILE A 93 -3.81 7.42 19.16
C ILE A 93 -3.76 8.94 18.99
N THR A 94 -2.68 9.48 18.43
CA THR A 94 -2.53 10.92 18.19
C THR A 94 -3.61 11.46 17.26
N GLY A 95 -3.99 10.70 16.23
CA GLY A 95 -5.01 11.08 15.28
C GLY A 95 -6.42 11.07 15.87
N PHE A 96 -6.87 9.93 16.37
CA PHE A 96 -8.27 9.71 16.70
C PHE A 96 -8.61 10.03 18.17
N VAL A 97 -7.67 9.89 19.10
CA VAL A 97 -7.89 10.20 20.53
C VAL A 97 -7.58 11.66 20.82
N TYR A 98 -6.41 12.15 20.37
CA TYR A 98 -6.00 13.54 20.58
C TYR A 98 -6.52 14.51 19.50
N GLY A 99 -7.17 14.01 18.46
CA GLY A 99 -7.84 14.84 17.45
C GLY A 99 -6.91 15.50 16.43
N SER A 100 -5.68 15.01 16.26
CA SER A 100 -4.75 15.55 15.25
C SER A 100 -5.15 15.12 13.83
N GLU A 101 -5.65 16.05 13.04
CA GLU A 101 -6.08 15.76 11.65
C GLU A 101 -4.95 15.23 10.77
N THR A 102 -3.75 15.79 10.89
CA THR A 102 -2.57 15.31 10.15
C THR A 102 -2.23 13.86 10.50
N ALA A 103 -2.30 13.49 11.79
CA ALA A 103 -2.05 12.12 12.20
C ALA A 103 -3.16 11.15 11.73
N GLN A 104 -4.42 11.60 11.70
CA GLN A 104 -5.52 10.81 11.09
C GLN A 104 -5.26 10.56 9.60
N ALA A 105 -4.85 11.59 8.86
CA ALA A 105 -4.55 11.48 7.43
C ALA A 105 -3.43 10.46 7.17
N PHE A 106 -2.32 10.55 7.92
CA PHE A 106 -1.24 9.58 7.83
C PHE A 106 -1.67 8.18 8.28
N ALA A 107 -2.47 8.04 9.33
CA ALA A 107 -2.99 6.74 9.77
C ALA A 107 -3.85 6.09 8.68
N LEU A 108 -4.81 6.82 8.09
CA LEU A 108 -5.69 6.33 7.03
C LEU A 108 -4.94 5.96 5.74
N LEU A 109 -3.78 6.56 5.51
CA LEU A 109 -2.91 6.26 4.38
C LEU A 109 -1.98 5.07 4.68
N LEU A 110 -1.32 5.04 5.85
CA LEU A 110 -0.29 4.06 6.17
C LEU A 110 -0.85 2.73 6.66
N VAL A 111 -1.92 2.72 7.45
CA VAL A 111 -2.52 1.46 7.97
C VAL A 111 -2.85 0.47 6.85
N PRO A 112 -3.61 0.84 5.79
CA PRO A 112 -3.92 -0.12 4.73
C PRO A 112 -2.71 -0.47 3.87
N LEU A 113 -1.73 0.44 3.72
CA LEU A 113 -0.46 0.12 3.07
C LEU A 113 0.34 -0.93 3.85
N MET A 114 0.39 -0.84 5.18
CA MET A 114 1.05 -1.83 6.02
C MET A 114 0.34 -3.19 5.97
N LEU A 115 -0.99 -3.20 5.83
CA LEU A 115 -1.75 -4.42 5.56
C LEU A 115 -1.34 -5.05 4.21
N VAL A 116 -1.30 -4.26 3.13
CA VAL A 116 -0.84 -4.72 1.80
C VAL A 116 0.61 -5.21 1.83
N PHE A 117 1.49 -4.53 2.57
CA PHE A 117 2.86 -4.96 2.78
C PHE A 117 2.92 -6.33 3.46
N GLY A 118 2.15 -6.53 4.53
CA GLY A 118 2.04 -7.83 5.21
C GLY A 118 1.50 -8.95 4.32
N LEU A 119 0.49 -8.67 3.48
CA LEU A 119 -0.01 -9.62 2.48
C LEU A 119 1.07 -9.96 1.43
N SER A 120 1.86 -8.97 1.03
CA SER A 120 2.96 -9.15 0.07
C SER A 120 4.08 -10.01 0.66
N LEU A 121 4.43 -9.83 1.94
CA LEU A 121 5.38 -10.71 2.66
C LEU A 121 4.88 -12.17 2.66
N ARG A 122 3.58 -12.37 2.96
CA ARG A 122 2.98 -13.72 2.97
C ARG A 122 3.04 -14.39 1.61
N LEU A 123 2.77 -13.64 0.55
CA LEU A 123 2.84 -14.15 -0.80
C LEU A 123 4.27 -14.43 -1.24
N ALA A 124 5.24 -13.60 -0.85
CA ALA A 124 6.64 -13.81 -1.19
C ALA A 124 7.18 -15.12 -0.61
N MET A 125 6.86 -15.43 0.66
CA MET A 125 7.17 -16.75 1.25
C MET A 125 6.59 -17.88 0.40
N ARG A 126 5.27 -17.82 0.15
CA ARG A 126 4.56 -18.86 -0.59
C ARG A 126 5.09 -19.04 -2.00
N LEU A 127 5.48 -17.95 -2.67
CA LEU A 127 6.05 -18.00 -4.02
C LEU A 127 7.45 -18.60 -4.00
N GLU A 128 8.30 -18.24 -3.05
CA GLU A 128 9.65 -18.82 -2.93
C GLU A 128 9.57 -20.33 -2.70
N ASP A 129 8.77 -20.77 -1.72
CA ASP A 129 8.57 -22.20 -1.42
C ASP A 129 8.04 -22.97 -2.64
N ALA A 130 7.01 -22.43 -3.29
CA ALA A 130 6.41 -23.07 -4.46
C ALA A 130 7.38 -23.14 -5.64
N LEU A 131 8.14 -22.08 -5.91
CA LEU A 131 9.12 -22.06 -6.99
C LEU A 131 10.28 -23.04 -6.72
N THR A 132 10.74 -23.15 -5.47
CA THR A 132 11.74 -24.18 -5.09
C THR A 132 11.20 -25.60 -5.23
N SER A 133 9.88 -25.79 -5.10
CA SER A 133 9.21 -27.08 -5.29
C SER A 133 8.87 -27.38 -6.75
N GLY A 134 9.30 -26.55 -7.71
CA GLY A 134 9.07 -26.73 -9.14
C GLY A 134 7.73 -26.22 -9.65
N ALA A 135 7.05 -25.31 -8.93
CA ALA A 135 5.82 -24.71 -9.41
C ALA A 135 6.04 -23.91 -10.71
N GLY A 136 5.18 -24.16 -11.70
CA GLY A 136 5.23 -23.48 -13.00
C GLY A 136 4.58 -22.10 -13.02
N ALA A 137 4.54 -21.49 -14.21
CA ALA A 137 4.01 -20.15 -14.41
C ALA A 137 2.52 -19.99 -14.04
N ASP A 138 1.70 -21.02 -14.22
CA ASP A 138 0.27 -20.96 -13.90
C ASP A 138 0.02 -20.68 -12.40
N PHE A 139 0.84 -21.27 -11.53
CA PHE A 139 0.79 -20.99 -10.10
C PHE A 139 1.12 -19.52 -9.82
N VAL A 140 2.20 -19.00 -10.43
CA VAL A 140 2.63 -17.60 -10.26
C VAL A 140 1.55 -16.63 -10.75
N ILE A 141 0.97 -16.87 -11.93
CA ILE A 141 -0.12 -16.07 -12.50
C ILE A 141 -1.32 -16.05 -11.54
N ALA A 142 -1.76 -17.22 -11.05
CA ALA A 142 -2.88 -17.32 -10.13
C ALA A 142 -2.60 -16.62 -8.79
N ALA A 143 -1.39 -16.80 -8.26
CA ALA A 143 -0.95 -16.22 -7.00
C ALA A 143 -0.92 -14.68 -7.06
N LEU A 144 -0.30 -14.10 -8.10
CA LEU A 144 -0.26 -12.65 -8.33
C LEU A 144 -1.66 -12.09 -8.63
N SER A 145 -2.50 -12.82 -9.36
CA SER A 145 -3.87 -12.38 -9.65
C SER A 145 -4.73 -12.26 -8.38
N ARG A 146 -4.65 -13.24 -7.48
CA ARG A 146 -5.35 -13.20 -6.17
C ARG A 146 -4.82 -12.07 -5.29
N HIS A 147 -3.51 -11.85 -5.32
CA HIS A 147 -2.89 -10.74 -4.59
C HIS A 147 -3.38 -9.39 -5.07
N ARG A 148 -3.45 -9.20 -6.39
CA ARG A 148 -3.97 -7.97 -6.96
C ARG A 148 -5.40 -7.69 -6.53
N ILE A 149 -6.26 -8.69 -6.53
CA ILE A 149 -7.63 -8.56 -6.03
C ILE A 149 -7.61 -8.11 -4.57
N SER A 150 -6.75 -8.70 -3.75
CA SER A 150 -6.59 -8.31 -2.34
C SER A 150 -6.16 -6.84 -2.19
N ILE A 151 -5.16 -6.40 -2.97
CA ILE A 151 -4.70 -4.99 -2.99
C ILE A 151 -5.84 -4.05 -3.38
N GLN A 152 -6.57 -4.39 -4.45
CA GLN A 152 -7.68 -3.56 -4.94
C GLN A 152 -8.81 -3.47 -3.92
N THR A 153 -9.19 -4.58 -3.30
CA THR A 153 -10.23 -4.60 -2.25
C THR A 153 -9.82 -3.71 -1.08
N VAL A 154 -8.57 -3.84 -0.59
CA VAL A 154 -8.06 -2.99 0.48
C VAL A 154 -8.05 -1.53 0.04
N GLY A 155 -7.64 -1.23 -1.19
CA GLY A 155 -7.62 0.12 -1.74
C GLY A 155 -8.99 0.77 -1.83
N VAL A 156 -9.97 0.06 -2.39
CA VAL A 156 -11.35 0.55 -2.48
C VAL A 156 -11.93 0.80 -1.09
N ILE A 157 -11.77 -0.14 -0.15
CA ILE A 157 -12.21 0.04 1.23
C ILE A 157 -11.53 1.26 1.86
N SER A 158 -10.22 1.40 1.66
CA SER A 158 -9.44 2.51 2.22
C SER A 158 -9.89 3.85 1.68
N ILE A 159 -10.10 3.97 0.36
CA ILE A 159 -10.57 5.19 -0.28
C ILE A 159 -11.97 5.56 0.25
N ILE A 160 -12.88 4.59 0.38
CA ILE A 160 -14.23 4.82 0.90
C ILE A 160 -14.18 5.30 2.34
N VAL A 161 -13.50 4.57 3.23
CA VAL A 161 -13.38 4.92 4.65
C VAL A 161 -12.74 6.30 4.81
N THR A 162 -11.66 6.55 4.08
CA THR A 162 -10.96 7.83 4.08
C THR A 162 -11.85 8.96 3.61
N SER A 163 -12.66 8.73 2.57
CA SER A 163 -13.57 9.76 2.05
C SER A 163 -14.69 10.09 3.00
N LEU A 164 -15.32 9.08 3.60
CA LEU A 164 -16.35 9.28 4.61
C LEU A 164 -15.79 10.04 5.81
N TRP A 165 -14.60 9.65 6.29
CA TRP A 165 -13.93 10.33 7.40
C TRP A 165 -13.57 11.78 7.07
N GLY A 166 -12.95 12.02 5.90
CA GLY A 166 -12.56 13.35 5.48
C GLY A 166 -13.75 14.29 5.31
N MET A 167 -14.86 13.81 4.75
CA MET A 167 -16.11 14.58 4.69
C MET A 167 -16.67 14.89 6.08
N PHE A 168 -16.69 13.91 6.98
CA PHE A 168 -17.13 14.12 8.36
C PHE A 168 -16.31 15.20 9.06
N GLN A 169 -14.98 15.15 8.94
CA GLN A 169 -14.07 16.13 9.52
C GLN A 169 -14.29 17.53 8.92
N ASN A 170 -14.43 17.62 7.59
CA ASN A 170 -14.70 18.88 6.90
C ASN A 170 -16.04 19.49 7.35
N LEU A 171 -17.11 18.69 7.48
CA LEU A 171 -18.41 19.16 7.96
C LEU A 171 -18.36 19.63 9.42
N ARG A 172 -17.68 18.87 10.29
CA ARG A 172 -17.53 19.23 11.71
C ARG A 172 -16.81 20.57 11.87
N LEU A 173 -15.79 20.84 11.05
CA LEU A 173 -15.08 22.12 11.05
C LEU A 173 -15.96 23.26 10.52
N SER A 174 -16.75 23.03 9.47
CA SER A 174 -17.67 24.03 8.91
C SER A 174 -18.82 24.41 9.84
N LEU A 175 -19.19 23.56 10.80
CA LEU A 175 -20.24 23.86 11.79
C LEU A 175 -19.72 24.60 13.04
N LEU A 176 -18.40 24.66 13.23
CA LEU A 176 -17.75 25.32 14.37
C LEU A 176 -17.24 26.74 14.05
N VAL A 177 -17.36 27.17 12.78
CA VAL A 177 -17.06 28.52 12.28
C VAL A 177 -18.38 29.22 11.97
#